data_AF-A0AAU8JUQ2-F1
#
_entry.id   AF-A0AAU8JUQ2-F1
#
_cell.length_a   1.000
_cell.length_b   1.000
_cell.length_c   1.000
_cell.angle_alpha   90.00
_cell.angle_beta   90.00
_cell.angle_gamma   90.00
#
_symmetry.space_group_name_H-M   'P 1'
#
loop_
_entity.id
_entity.type
_entity.pdbx_description
1 polymer ?
#
loop_
_entity_poly.entity_id
_entity_poly.type
_entity_poly.pdbx_seq_one_letter_code
_entity_poly.pdbx_strand_id
1 'polypeptide(L)'
;MTTEQTGRPADAWDALDWGPWQGKLLPRQAPSEATREELDLPRAIVPIDADGVTQQPVFDPALAGYARALRPSEPAFADGAVAERWLAARREALDTVLSAVAATPWAEHLVLRGSVLLRAWYGEEAREPGDLDFVVRPQDWQLEDPRTDRMLEEIAAAAERLSGGVRLHADRAVSDEIWTYSRVPGRRLVVPWSAADLPGGTVQLDFVFTEHLPAEPQRSELPGVTGTLLTATPELSLAWKVLWLVTDNHPQGKDLYDALLLTRSTELSYDLLREAFVGPYEAWAYRPLLPQQISWLEADWDEFAKDHPHLAEQGEAYEERLAQALAGTFGGRTDQELRVRWMAPVVEELRTVVAEAGAEGVQQKLADRYMEAIDRLVVTQELLGCDLAEAQRLVAGHQADSEYWVGRVRKAVEQLAEAGVR
;
A
#
# COMPACT_ATOMS: atom_id res chain seq x y z
N MET A 1 -59.04 -8.43 -6.54
CA MET A 1 -57.79 -8.60 -5.77
C MET A 1 -56.66 -8.08 -6.64
N THR A 2 -56.46 -6.77 -6.58
CA THR A 2 -55.35 -6.07 -7.23
C THR A 2 -54.23 -6.06 -6.20
N THR A 3 -53.17 -6.80 -6.50
CA THR A 3 -51.94 -6.82 -5.71
C THR A 3 -51.30 -5.44 -5.86
N GLU A 4 -51.35 -4.62 -4.81
CA GLU A 4 -50.52 -3.43 -4.70
C GLU A 4 -49.06 -3.87 -4.72
N GLN A 5 -48.36 -3.62 -5.82
CA GLN A 5 -46.91 -3.53 -5.82
C GLN A 5 -46.55 -2.28 -5.01
N THR A 6 -46.29 -2.46 -3.73
CA THR A 6 -45.58 -1.48 -2.90
C THR A 6 -44.13 -1.42 -3.35
N GLY A 7 -43.88 -0.73 -4.47
CA GLY A 7 -42.53 -0.39 -4.89
C GLY A 7 -41.89 0.53 -3.86
N ARG A 8 -40.85 0.05 -3.18
CA ARG A 8 -39.93 0.88 -2.41
C ARG A 8 -39.38 1.97 -3.36
N PRO A 9 -39.32 3.26 -2.98
CA PRO A 9 -38.58 4.22 -3.78
C PRO A 9 -37.14 3.70 -3.90
N ALA A 10 -36.64 3.56 -5.14
CA ALA A 10 -35.26 3.14 -5.39
C ALA A 10 -34.34 4.08 -4.62
N ASP A 11 -33.48 3.52 -3.79
CA ASP A 11 -32.48 4.30 -3.09
C ASP A 11 -31.51 4.84 -4.16
N ALA A 12 -31.02 6.08 -4.02
CA ALA A 12 -30.06 6.63 -4.97
C ALA A 12 -28.77 5.78 -5.03
N TRP A 13 -28.52 5.00 -3.97
CA TRP A 13 -27.46 4.00 -3.86
C TRP A 13 -27.64 2.78 -4.78
N ASP A 14 -28.88 2.45 -5.18
CA ASP A 14 -29.17 1.32 -6.08
C ASP A 14 -28.68 1.60 -7.52
N ALA A 15 -28.49 2.88 -7.86
CA ALA A 15 -28.01 3.32 -9.17
C ALA A 15 -26.48 3.25 -9.32
N LEU A 16 -25.75 2.96 -8.23
CA LEU A 16 -24.31 2.71 -8.24
C LEU A 16 -24.10 1.21 -8.41
N ASP A 17 -23.92 0.72 -9.63
CA ASP A 17 -23.61 -0.68 -9.92
C ASP A 17 -22.13 -1.00 -9.63
N TRP A 18 -21.53 -1.92 -10.38
CA TRP A 18 -20.10 -2.23 -10.28
C TRP A 18 -19.29 -1.19 -11.04
N GLY A 19 -18.18 -0.74 -10.44
CA GLY A 19 -17.30 0.25 -11.07
C GLY A 19 -16.63 -0.23 -12.37
N PRO A 20 -15.96 0.67 -13.11
CA PRO A 20 -15.72 2.08 -12.78
C PRO A 20 -16.93 3.00 -13.05
N TRP A 21 -17.18 3.95 -12.15
CA TRP A 21 -18.39 4.79 -12.15
C TRP A 21 -18.21 6.15 -12.85
N GLN A 22 -17.93 6.13 -14.15
CA GLN A 22 -17.70 7.36 -14.91
C GLN A 22 -18.92 8.28 -14.92
N GLY A 23 -18.73 9.54 -14.52
CA GLY A 23 -19.76 10.58 -14.54
C GLY A 23 -20.89 10.38 -13.51
N LYS A 24 -20.71 9.48 -12.54
CA LYS A 24 -21.68 9.25 -11.47
C LYS A 24 -21.39 10.16 -10.28
N LEU A 25 -22.43 10.55 -9.57
CA LEU A 25 -22.34 11.27 -8.30
C LEU A 25 -22.74 10.34 -7.17
N LEU A 26 -22.05 10.47 -6.06
CA LEU A 26 -22.38 9.80 -4.81
C LEU A 26 -23.63 10.46 -4.19
N PRO A 27 -24.60 9.67 -3.67
CA PRO A 27 -25.69 10.23 -2.88
C PRO A 27 -25.15 11.00 -1.67
N ARG A 28 -25.76 12.13 -1.34
CA ARG A 28 -25.34 13.00 -0.23
C ARG A 28 -25.71 12.44 1.15
N GLN A 29 -26.78 11.65 1.22
CA GLN A 29 -27.19 10.98 2.44
C GLN A 29 -26.49 9.64 2.55
N ALA A 30 -25.96 9.35 3.73
CA ALA A 30 -25.37 8.05 4.04
C ALA A 30 -26.38 6.91 3.78
N PRO A 31 -25.92 5.75 3.30
CA PRO A 31 -26.81 4.62 3.05
C PRO A 31 -27.42 4.13 4.37
N SER A 32 -28.69 3.70 4.31
CA SER A 32 -29.33 3.06 5.45
C SER A 32 -28.69 1.70 5.76
N GLU A 33 -28.83 1.17 6.98
CA GLU A 33 -28.31 -0.16 7.32
C GLU A 33 -28.86 -1.26 6.38
N ALA A 34 -30.13 -1.16 5.97
CA ALA A 34 -30.71 -2.08 5.00
C ALA A 34 -30.04 -1.97 3.62
N THR A 35 -29.73 -0.75 3.18
CA THR A 35 -28.99 -0.49 1.92
C THR A 35 -27.57 -1.02 2.03
N ARG A 36 -26.91 -0.87 3.19
CA ARG A 36 -25.56 -1.39 3.43
C ARG A 36 -25.51 -2.90 3.35
N GLU A 37 -26.47 -3.59 3.96
CA GLU A 37 -26.56 -5.05 3.91
C GLU A 37 -26.88 -5.55 2.49
N GLU A 38 -27.82 -4.90 1.80
CA GLU A 38 -28.26 -5.29 0.45
C GLU A 38 -27.16 -5.11 -0.59
N LEU A 39 -26.42 -4.00 -0.51
CA LEU A 39 -25.41 -3.61 -1.49
C LEU A 39 -23.98 -3.93 -1.03
N ASP A 40 -23.86 -4.56 0.13
CA ASP A 40 -22.60 -4.92 0.80
C ASP A 40 -21.63 -3.72 0.86
N LEU A 41 -22.05 -2.66 1.56
CA LEU A 41 -21.33 -1.38 1.67
C LEU A 41 -20.73 -1.18 3.08
N PRO A 42 -19.47 -0.69 3.20
CA PRO A 42 -18.84 -0.41 4.48
C PRO A 42 -19.48 0.76 5.21
N ARG A 43 -19.61 0.67 6.55
CA ARG A 43 -20.14 1.74 7.42
C ARG A 43 -19.37 3.06 7.29
N ALA A 44 -18.08 2.97 6.97
CA ALA A 44 -17.17 4.07 6.70
C ALA A 44 -17.57 4.97 5.51
N ILE A 45 -18.50 4.56 4.65
CA ILE A 45 -19.08 5.46 3.64
C ILE A 45 -19.96 6.50 4.34
N VAL A 46 -19.40 7.70 4.47
CA VAL A 46 -20.03 8.88 5.07
C VAL A 46 -19.87 10.06 4.09
N PRO A 47 -20.83 10.26 3.16
CA PRO A 47 -20.81 11.40 2.25
C PRO A 47 -21.01 12.73 2.99
N ILE A 48 -20.58 13.83 2.38
CA ILE A 48 -20.82 15.18 2.88
C ILE A 48 -22.23 15.61 2.49
N ASP A 49 -23.13 15.66 3.47
CA ASP A 49 -24.50 16.14 3.30
C ASP A 49 -24.56 17.67 3.33
N ALA A 50 -24.17 18.31 2.23
CA ALA A 50 -24.26 19.75 2.06
C ALA A 50 -24.68 20.16 0.64
N ASP A 51 -25.39 21.28 0.53
CA ASP A 51 -25.68 21.90 -0.76
C ASP A 51 -24.40 22.49 -1.37
N GLY A 52 -24.25 22.37 -2.69
CA GLY A 52 -23.08 22.87 -3.41
C GLY A 52 -21.80 22.04 -3.22
N VAL A 53 -21.89 20.88 -2.56
CA VAL A 53 -20.82 19.87 -2.47
C VAL A 53 -21.20 18.66 -3.30
N THR A 54 -20.28 18.17 -4.12
CA THR A 54 -20.42 16.92 -4.85
C THR A 54 -19.25 16.00 -4.57
N GLN A 55 -19.53 14.70 -4.52
CA GLN A 55 -18.53 13.65 -4.43
C GLN A 55 -18.84 12.60 -5.49
N GLN A 56 -17.79 11.95 -6.00
CA GLN A 56 -17.89 10.83 -6.91
C GLN A 56 -17.58 9.54 -6.15
N PRO A 57 -18.15 8.40 -6.55
CA PRO A 57 -17.69 7.11 -6.06
C PRO A 57 -16.31 6.77 -6.64
N VAL A 58 -15.38 6.35 -5.79
CA VAL A 58 -14.00 5.97 -6.15
C VAL A 58 -13.72 4.57 -5.65
N PHE A 59 -13.02 3.77 -6.47
CA PHE A 59 -12.60 2.43 -6.07
C PHE A 59 -11.48 2.51 -5.03
N ASP A 60 -11.65 1.77 -3.94
CA ASP A 60 -10.68 1.62 -2.87
C ASP A 60 -10.31 0.13 -2.72
N PRO A 61 -9.09 -0.27 -3.14
CA PRO A 61 -8.62 -1.65 -3.00
C PRO A 61 -8.69 -2.17 -1.57
N ALA A 62 -8.56 -1.31 -0.54
CA ALA A 62 -8.65 -1.72 0.85
C ALA A 62 -10.04 -2.24 1.24
N LEU A 63 -11.05 -1.87 0.45
CA LEU A 63 -12.45 -2.27 0.60
C LEU A 63 -12.83 -3.41 -0.35
N ALA A 64 -11.88 -4.09 -1.00
CA ALA A 64 -12.16 -5.19 -1.93
C ALA A 64 -12.91 -6.39 -1.31
N GLY A 65 -12.97 -6.48 0.02
CA GLY A 65 -13.83 -7.44 0.73
C GLY A 65 -15.34 -7.12 0.62
N TYR A 66 -15.69 -5.89 0.28
CA TYR A 66 -17.06 -5.45 0.01
C TYR A 66 -17.33 -5.51 -1.49
N ALA A 67 -18.55 -5.90 -1.87
CA ALA A 67 -18.96 -6.01 -3.27
C ALA A 67 -18.51 -4.79 -4.10
N ARG A 68 -18.82 -3.57 -3.65
CA ARG A 68 -18.51 -2.39 -4.45
C ARG A 68 -17.12 -1.80 -4.22
N ALA A 69 -16.43 -2.16 -3.13
CA ALA A 69 -15.12 -1.59 -2.78
C ALA A 69 -15.04 -0.05 -2.98
N LEU A 70 -16.07 0.64 -2.51
CA LEU A 70 -16.33 2.04 -2.86
C LEU A 70 -16.03 2.96 -1.67
N ARG A 71 -15.42 4.11 -1.96
CA ARG A 71 -15.34 5.25 -1.04
C ARG A 71 -15.80 6.55 -1.72
N PRO A 72 -16.14 7.59 -0.95
CA PRO A 72 -16.28 8.94 -1.50
C PRO A 72 -14.95 9.49 -2.02
N SER A 73 -14.99 10.23 -3.14
CA SER A 73 -13.89 11.06 -3.63
C SER A 73 -13.63 12.25 -2.70
N GLU A 74 -12.53 12.97 -2.95
CA GLU A 74 -12.39 14.33 -2.43
C GLU A 74 -13.58 15.20 -2.87
N PRO A 75 -14.12 16.06 -1.99
CA PRO A 75 -15.28 16.87 -2.31
C PRO A 75 -14.96 18.00 -3.28
N ALA A 76 -15.81 18.15 -4.29
CA ALA A 76 -15.83 19.32 -5.15
C ALA A 76 -16.85 20.34 -4.63
N PHE A 77 -16.41 21.59 -4.44
CA PHE A 77 -17.25 22.68 -3.97
C PHE A 77 -17.61 23.62 -5.12
N ALA A 78 -18.86 24.09 -5.14
CA ALA A 78 -19.30 25.11 -6.08
C ALA A 78 -18.66 26.50 -5.82
N ASP A 79 -18.24 26.78 -4.58
CA ASP A 79 -17.59 28.02 -4.16
C ASP A 79 -16.14 27.74 -3.71
N GLY A 80 -15.17 28.34 -4.42
CA GLY A 80 -13.74 28.19 -4.13
C GLY A 80 -13.33 28.73 -2.74
N ALA A 81 -13.97 29.79 -2.25
CA ALA A 81 -13.66 30.32 -0.92
C ALA A 81 -14.16 29.38 0.19
N VAL A 82 -15.26 28.66 -0.04
CA VAL A 82 -15.72 27.59 0.86
C VAL A 82 -14.75 26.42 0.81
N ALA A 83 -14.29 26.04 -0.39
CA ALA A 83 -13.31 24.96 -0.58
C ALA A 83 -12.01 25.21 0.22
N GLU A 84 -11.45 26.43 0.14
CA GLU A 84 -10.22 26.80 0.85
C GLU A 84 -10.39 26.74 2.38
N ARG A 85 -11.51 27.27 2.90
CA ARG A 85 -11.80 27.22 4.35
C ARG A 85 -12.06 25.80 4.82
N TRP A 86 -12.76 25.00 4.03
CA TRP A 86 -13.01 23.59 4.33
C TRP A 86 -11.70 22.78 4.35
N LEU A 87 -10.79 23.03 3.40
CA LEU A 87 -9.48 22.38 3.38
C LEU A 87 -8.65 22.74 4.61
N ALA A 88 -8.67 24.01 5.02
CA ALA A 88 -8.01 24.44 6.26
C ALA A 88 -8.61 23.73 7.50
N ALA A 89 -9.93 23.64 7.59
CA ALA A 89 -10.61 22.91 8.67
C ALA A 89 -10.29 21.40 8.65
N ARG A 90 -10.19 20.79 7.47
CA ARG A 90 -9.79 19.39 7.33
C ARG A 90 -8.37 19.14 7.81
N ARG A 91 -7.43 20.03 7.49
CA ARG A 91 -6.05 19.96 7.99
C ARG A 91 -6.01 20.09 9.51
N GLU A 92 -6.76 21.05 10.10
CA GLU A 92 -6.90 21.16 11.55
C GLU A 92 -7.47 19.87 12.18
N ALA A 93 -8.45 19.24 11.54
CA ALA A 93 -9.01 17.96 12.00
C ALA A 93 -7.96 16.83 11.99
N LEU A 94 -7.19 16.69 10.90
CA LEU A 94 -6.11 15.71 10.78
C LEU A 94 -5.03 15.95 11.86
N ASP A 95 -4.59 17.19 12.02
CA ASP A 95 -3.57 17.59 13.01
C ASP A 95 -4.06 17.33 14.44
N THR A 96 -5.33 17.58 14.73
CA THR A 96 -5.96 17.31 16.03
C THR A 96 -5.99 15.81 16.33
N VAL A 97 -6.33 14.99 15.33
CA VAL A 97 -6.34 13.52 15.48
C VAL A 97 -4.92 12.99 15.69
N LEU A 98 -3.93 13.47 14.94
CA LEU A 98 -2.53 13.09 15.15
C LEU A 98 -2.00 13.52 16.53
N SER A 99 -2.38 14.71 16.99
CA SER A 99 -2.06 15.19 18.33
C SER A 99 -2.72 14.34 19.41
N ALA A 100 -3.95 13.86 19.15
CA ALA A 100 -4.65 12.94 20.03
C ALA A 100 -3.94 11.58 20.12
N VAL A 101 -3.50 11.02 18.99
CA VAL A 101 -2.68 9.80 18.98
C VAL A 101 -1.42 10.00 19.83
N ALA A 102 -0.67 11.09 19.58
CA ALA A 102 0.54 11.43 20.32
C ALA A 102 0.32 11.60 21.84
N ALA A 103 -0.88 12.04 22.25
CA ALA A 103 -1.25 12.24 23.64
C ALA A 103 -1.75 10.97 24.36
N THR A 104 -1.92 9.86 23.65
CA THR A 104 -2.37 8.58 24.22
C THR A 104 -1.20 7.60 24.41
N PRO A 105 -1.35 6.59 25.29
CA PRO A 105 -0.37 5.50 25.40
C PRO A 105 -0.15 4.72 24.09
N TRP A 106 -1.08 4.83 23.13
CA TRP A 106 -1.01 4.15 21.84
C TRP A 106 0.07 4.70 20.91
N ALA A 107 0.61 5.90 21.17
CA ALA A 107 1.66 6.51 20.34
C ALA A 107 2.90 5.61 20.16
N GLU A 108 3.27 4.82 21.18
CA GLU A 108 4.41 3.88 21.10
C GLU A 108 4.11 2.64 20.23
N HIS A 109 2.85 2.41 19.92
CA HIS A 109 2.35 1.24 19.19
C HIS A 109 1.96 1.56 17.75
N LEU A 110 2.02 2.82 17.33
CA LEU A 110 1.48 3.28 16.07
C LEU A 110 2.55 4.00 15.26
N VAL A 111 3.00 3.37 14.18
CA VAL A 111 3.94 3.96 13.24
C VAL A 111 3.15 4.60 12.10
N LEU A 112 3.11 5.93 12.10
CA LEU A 112 2.50 6.70 11.04
C LEU A 112 3.26 6.51 9.72
N ARG A 113 2.53 6.37 8.62
CA ARG A 113 3.06 6.30 7.26
C ARG A 113 2.13 7.04 6.29
N GLY A 114 2.41 6.89 5.00
CA GLY A 114 1.50 7.33 3.95
C GLY A 114 1.56 8.83 3.68
N SER A 115 0.49 9.34 3.09
CA SER A 115 0.46 10.65 2.41
C SER A 115 0.70 11.86 3.32
N VAL A 116 0.35 11.75 4.61
CA VAL A 116 0.59 12.83 5.57
C VAL A 116 2.07 13.11 5.81
N LEU A 117 2.92 12.07 5.75
CA LEU A 117 4.37 12.25 5.85
C LEU A 117 4.92 12.92 4.58
N LEU A 118 4.41 12.55 3.40
CA LEU A 118 4.79 13.20 2.14
C LEU A 118 4.41 14.68 2.18
N ARG A 119 3.22 15.02 2.70
CA ARG A 119 2.81 16.42 2.89
C ARG A 119 3.73 17.17 3.85
N ALA A 120 4.16 16.53 4.94
CA ALA A 120 5.11 17.12 5.87
C ALA A 120 6.50 17.36 5.26
N TRP A 121 6.95 16.48 4.34
CA TRP A 121 8.27 16.59 3.71
C TRP A 121 8.30 17.51 2.48
N TYR A 122 7.24 17.53 1.69
CA TYR A 122 7.23 18.16 0.36
C TYR A 122 6.22 19.29 0.21
N GLY A 123 5.40 19.56 1.22
CA GLY A 123 4.43 20.65 1.19
C GLY A 123 3.48 20.52 -0.01
N GLU A 124 3.33 21.60 -0.78
CA GLU A 124 2.40 21.72 -1.92
C GLU A 124 2.72 20.84 -3.13
N GLU A 125 3.92 20.27 -3.18
CA GLU A 125 4.24 19.24 -4.18
C GLU A 125 3.66 17.88 -3.83
N ALA A 126 3.31 17.63 -2.57
CA ALA A 126 2.56 16.43 -2.21
C ALA A 126 1.06 16.70 -2.34
N ARG A 127 0.33 15.68 -2.80
CA ARG A 127 -1.13 15.66 -2.74
C ARG A 127 -1.63 15.85 -1.31
N GLU A 128 -2.82 16.42 -1.18
CA GLU A 128 -3.47 16.49 0.13
C GLU A 128 -3.67 15.07 0.70
N PRO A 129 -3.35 14.84 1.98
CA PRO A 129 -3.52 13.52 2.60
C PRO A 129 -5.00 13.13 2.62
N GLY A 130 -5.36 11.94 2.17
CA GLY A 130 -6.75 11.44 2.18
C GLY A 130 -7.17 10.85 3.54
N ASP A 131 -6.19 10.28 4.23
CA ASP A 131 -6.30 9.39 5.38
C ASP A 131 -5.03 9.46 6.25
N LEU A 132 -5.10 8.83 7.43
CA LEU A 132 -3.97 8.63 8.34
C LEU A 132 -3.66 7.13 8.42
N ASP A 133 -2.54 6.70 7.84
CA ASP A 133 -2.13 5.30 7.81
C ASP A 133 -1.20 4.95 8.97
N PHE A 134 -1.50 3.89 9.70
CA PHE A 134 -0.68 3.37 10.79
C PHE A 134 -0.32 1.91 10.61
N VAL A 135 0.95 1.58 10.88
CA VAL A 135 1.39 0.21 11.16
C VAL A 135 1.34 -0.01 12.67
N VAL A 136 0.62 -1.05 13.10
CA VAL A 136 0.46 -1.41 14.51
C VAL A 136 1.63 -2.27 14.97
N ARG A 137 2.15 -1.96 16.16
CA ARG A 137 3.26 -2.66 16.83
C ARG A 137 2.88 -3.11 18.24
N PRO A 138 3.42 -4.23 18.76
CA PRO A 138 4.35 -5.17 18.09
C PRO A 138 3.68 -5.97 16.95
N GLN A 139 4.49 -6.58 16.08
CA GLN A 139 4.02 -7.33 14.90
C GLN A 139 3.09 -8.49 15.28
N ASP A 140 3.20 -9.05 16.47
CA ASP A 140 2.30 -10.11 16.94
C ASP A 140 0.92 -9.59 17.40
N TRP A 141 0.68 -8.28 17.36
CA TRP A 141 -0.65 -7.69 17.60
C TRP A 141 -1.63 -8.09 16.50
N GLN A 142 -2.59 -8.95 16.87
CA GLN A 142 -3.68 -9.42 16.01
C GLN A 142 -4.88 -8.47 16.02
N LEU A 143 -5.59 -8.39 14.91
CA LEU A 143 -6.76 -7.52 14.75
C LEU A 143 -7.81 -7.75 15.87
N GLU A 144 -8.05 -9.01 16.22
CA GLU A 144 -9.08 -9.45 17.17
C GLU A 144 -8.72 -9.24 18.64
N ASP A 145 -7.52 -8.72 18.92
CA ASP A 145 -7.07 -8.49 20.29
C ASP A 145 -7.94 -7.41 20.97
N PRO A 146 -8.47 -7.63 22.19
CA PRO A 146 -9.31 -6.66 22.89
C PRO A 146 -8.72 -5.26 23.06
N ARG A 147 -7.38 -5.11 22.98
CA ARG A 147 -6.75 -3.78 22.98
C ARG A 147 -7.05 -2.96 21.72
N THR A 148 -7.44 -3.60 20.61
CA THR A 148 -7.77 -2.92 19.34
C THR A 148 -8.97 -2.00 19.50
N ASP A 149 -10.13 -2.50 19.93
CA ASP A 149 -11.33 -1.67 20.09
C ASP A 149 -11.11 -0.53 21.09
N ARG A 150 -10.46 -0.84 22.22
CA ARG A 150 -10.09 0.17 23.22
C ARG A 150 -9.18 1.26 22.62
N MET A 151 -8.20 0.89 21.79
CA MET A 151 -7.32 1.86 21.13
C MET A 151 -8.13 2.82 20.25
N LEU A 152 -9.04 2.31 19.43
CA LEU A 152 -9.87 3.14 18.55
C LEU A 152 -10.78 4.09 19.34
N GLU A 153 -11.46 3.57 20.37
CA GLU A 153 -12.33 4.34 21.25
C GLU A 153 -11.56 5.46 21.98
N GLU A 154 -10.40 5.14 22.54
CA GLU A 154 -9.58 6.10 23.28
C GLU A 154 -8.97 7.18 22.36
N ILE A 155 -8.56 6.83 21.13
CA ILE A 155 -8.08 7.80 20.13
C ILE A 155 -9.22 8.75 19.72
N ALA A 156 -10.41 8.22 19.39
CA ALA A 156 -11.55 9.04 19.03
C ALA A 156 -11.95 9.99 20.17
N ALA A 157 -12.03 9.48 21.39
CA ALA A 157 -12.34 10.27 22.58
C ALA A 157 -11.25 11.32 22.87
N ALA A 158 -9.98 11.01 22.63
CA ALA A 158 -8.89 11.99 22.76
C ALA A 158 -9.00 13.10 21.70
N ALA A 159 -9.31 12.77 20.45
CA ALA A 159 -9.49 13.75 19.38
C ALA A 159 -10.68 14.69 19.64
N GLU A 160 -11.78 14.17 20.17
CA GLU A 160 -12.90 15.01 20.61
C GLU A 160 -12.49 15.96 21.75
N ARG A 161 -11.72 15.48 22.74
CA ARG A 161 -11.24 16.33 23.86
C ARG A 161 -10.31 17.44 23.41
N LEU A 162 -9.49 17.18 22.39
CA LEU A 162 -8.54 18.15 21.83
C LEU A 162 -9.14 19.07 20.77
N SER A 163 -10.40 18.86 20.40
CA SER A 163 -11.10 19.68 19.41
C SER A 163 -11.07 21.17 19.75
N GLY A 164 -10.91 21.99 18.71
CA GLY A 164 -10.83 23.45 18.78
C GLY A 164 -11.91 24.11 17.93
N GLY A 165 -11.49 24.87 16.92
CA GLY A 165 -12.39 25.48 15.93
C GLY A 165 -13.10 24.43 15.09
N VAL A 166 -12.45 23.29 14.89
CA VAL A 166 -13.04 22.07 14.34
C VAL A 166 -13.35 21.07 15.44
N ARG A 167 -14.61 20.60 15.46
CA ARG A 167 -15.11 19.62 16.43
C ARG A 167 -15.13 18.23 15.82
N LEU A 168 -14.36 17.30 16.39
CA LEU A 168 -14.43 15.87 16.12
C LEU A 168 -15.54 15.24 16.97
N HIS A 169 -16.28 14.26 16.42
CA HIS A 169 -17.43 13.61 17.05
C HIS A 169 -17.14 12.13 17.31
N ALA A 170 -16.60 11.82 18.50
CA ALA A 170 -16.25 10.45 18.88
C ALA A 170 -17.48 9.53 18.99
N ASP A 171 -18.62 10.07 19.42
CA ASP A 171 -19.91 9.37 19.53
C ASP A 171 -20.49 8.92 18.17
N ARG A 172 -19.97 9.50 17.07
CA ARG A 172 -20.35 9.18 15.69
C ARG A 172 -19.26 8.44 14.94
N ALA A 173 -18.17 8.09 15.61
CA ALA A 173 -17.09 7.33 14.99
C ALA A 173 -17.58 5.94 14.61
N VAL A 174 -17.20 5.49 13.41
CA VAL A 174 -17.53 4.16 12.90
C VAL A 174 -16.25 3.44 12.50
N SER A 175 -16.26 2.11 12.62
CA SER A 175 -15.13 1.29 12.19
C SER A 175 -15.55 0.09 11.37
N ASP A 176 -14.72 -0.25 10.38
CA ASP A 176 -14.87 -1.44 9.54
C ASP A 176 -13.55 -2.17 9.42
N GLU A 177 -13.63 -3.48 9.20
CA GLU A 177 -12.46 -4.27 8.82
C GLU A 177 -12.13 -3.97 7.36
N ILE A 178 -10.84 -3.85 7.08
CA ILE A 178 -10.31 -3.56 5.75
C ILE A 178 -9.17 -4.53 5.45
N TRP A 179 -8.89 -4.74 4.16
CA TRP A 179 -7.75 -5.54 3.71
C TRP A 179 -6.82 -4.66 2.88
N THR A 180 -5.86 -4.03 3.55
CA THR A 180 -4.95 -3.10 2.87
C THR A 180 -4.02 -3.88 1.94
N TYR A 181 -4.02 -3.51 0.64
CA TYR A 181 -3.22 -4.13 -0.42
C TYR A 181 -3.42 -5.65 -0.53
N SER A 182 -4.63 -6.14 -0.22
CA SER A 182 -5.01 -7.56 -0.25
C SER A 182 -4.12 -8.49 0.59
N ARG A 183 -3.39 -7.96 1.59
CA ARG A 183 -2.23 -8.63 2.17
C ARG A 183 -2.34 -8.88 3.66
N VAL A 184 -2.74 -7.85 4.40
CA VAL A 184 -2.72 -7.86 5.86
C VAL A 184 -4.06 -7.35 6.39
N PRO A 185 -4.54 -7.92 7.51
CA PRO A 185 -5.78 -7.47 8.14
C PRO A 185 -5.61 -6.04 8.64
N GLY A 186 -6.66 -5.25 8.49
CA GLY A 186 -6.69 -3.87 8.92
C GLY A 186 -8.03 -3.46 9.53
N ARG A 187 -8.00 -2.30 10.19
CA ARG A 187 -9.17 -1.66 10.78
C ARG A 187 -9.19 -0.20 10.35
N ARG A 188 -10.28 0.21 9.71
CA ARG A 188 -10.54 1.61 9.38
C ARG A 188 -11.39 2.22 10.47
N LEU A 189 -11.01 3.38 10.97
CA LEU A 189 -11.80 4.24 11.86
C LEU A 189 -12.10 5.54 11.13
N VAL A 190 -13.38 5.91 11.06
CA VAL A 190 -13.83 7.18 10.48
C VAL A 190 -14.42 8.03 11.59
N VAL A 191 -13.83 9.20 11.83
CA VAL A 191 -14.28 10.15 12.84
C VAL A 191 -14.87 11.38 12.13
N PRO A 192 -16.19 11.60 12.22
CA PRO A 192 -16.82 12.79 11.65
C PRO A 192 -16.37 14.07 12.35
N TRP A 193 -16.37 15.17 11.62
CA TRP A 193 -16.07 16.50 12.15
C TRP A 193 -17.01 17.57 11.62
N SER A 194 -17.14 18.65 12.37
CA SER A 194 -17.90 19.84 12.01
C SER A 194 -17.13 21.12 12.33
N ALA A 195 -17.33 22.15 11.53
CA ALA A 195 -16.85 23.51 11.78
C ALA A 195 -17.98 24.50 11.52
N ALA A 196 -17.95 25.65 12.20
CA ALA A 196 -18.96 26.69 12.00
C ALA A 196 -18.98 27.17 10.54
N ASP A 197 -20.17 27.30 9.96
CA ASP A 197 -20.41 27.83 8.61
C ASP A 197 -19.70 27.05 7.47
N LEU A 198 -19.31 25.80 7.71
CA LEU A 198 -18.72 24.91 6.71
C LEU A 198 -19.47 23.59 6.64
N PRO A 199 -19.52 22.95 5.46
CA PRO A 199 -19.83 21.54 5.36
C PRO A 199 -18.92 20.75 6.31
N GLY A 200 -19.46 19.74 6.98
CA GLY A 200 -18.64 18.83 7.79
C GLY A 200 -17.74 17.96 6.91
N GLY A 201 -17.07 17.01 7.55
CA GLY A 201 -16.27 16.01 6.85
C GLY A 201 -15.92 14.86 7.78
N THR A 202 -14.94 14.06 7.38
CA THR A 202 -14.42 12.96 8.17
C THR A 202 -12.90 12.98 8.20
N VAL A 203 -12.33 12.40 9.27
CA VAL A 203 -10.95 11.94 9.31
C VAL A 203 -10.98 10.42 9.26
N GLN A 204 -10.29 9.84 8.29
CA GLN A 204 -10.11 8.40 8.17
C GLN A 204 -8.75 8.02 8.76
N LEU A 205 -8.74 6.99 9.60
CA LEU A 205 -7.53 6.36 10.13
C LEU A 205 -7.53 4.88 9.75
N ASP A 206 -6.47 4.43 9.10
CA ASP A 206 -6.31 3.03 8.69
C ASP A 206 -5.19 2.40 9.51
N PHE A 207 -5.53 1.35 10.25
CA PHE A 207 -4.61 0.59 11.09
C PHE A 207 -4.33 -0.76 10.45
N VAL A 208 -3.07 -1.07 10.21
CA VAL A 208 -2.64 -2.34 9.64
C VAL A 208 -1.92 -3.16 10.69
N PHE A 209 -2.36 -4.41 10.86
CA PHE A 209 -1.89 -5.34 11.89
C PHE A 209 -0.98 -6.38 11.27
N THR A 210 -0.08 -6.96 12.07
CA THR A 210 0.85 -8.03 11.66
C THR A 210 1.85 -7.70 10.56
N GLU A 211 1.84 -6.44 10.10
CA GLU A 211 2.76 -5.89 9.12
C GLU A 211 4.21 -6.01 9.58
N HIS A 212 5.06 -6.61 8.74
CA HIS A 212 6.49 -6.56 8.95
C HIS A 212 7.00 -5.14 8.72
N LEU A 213 7.82 -4.63 9.65
CA LEU A 213 8.44 -3.32 9.57
C LEU A 213 9.95 -3.48 9.31
N PRO A 214 10.42 -3.35 8.04
CA PRO A 214 11.80 -3.64 7.65
C PRO A 214 12.86 -2.71 8.25
N ALA A 215 12.46 -1.51 8.69
CA ALA A 215 13.34 -0.53 9.30
C ALA A 215 12.68 0.03 10.57
N GLU A 216 13.49 0.29 11.59
CA GLU A 216 12.99 0.90 12.83
C GLU A 216 12.32 2.25 12.54
N PRO A 217 11.17 2.55 13.18
CA PRO A 217 10.50 3.83 13.01
C PRO A 217 11.30 4.94 13.68
N GLN A 218 11.17 6.15 13.16
CA GLN A 218 11.78 7.34 13.74
C GLN A 218 10.76 8.11 14.57
N ARG A 219 11.25 8.86 15.56
CA ARG A 219 10.40 9.80 16.32
C ARG A 219 10.41 11.14 15.59
N SER A 220 9.23 11.67 15.26
CA SER A 220 9.10 12.92 14.50
C SER A 220 8.07 13.85 15.12
N GLU A 221 8.36 15.15 15.05
CA GLU A 221 7.39 16.22 15.24
C GLU A 221 6.89 16.62 13.85
N LEU A 222 5.57 16.67 13.67
CA LEU A 222 4.95 17.05 12.39
C LEU A 222 4.41 18.48 12.47
N PRO A 223 4.42 19.23 11.36
CA PRO A 223 3.78 20.55 11.31
C PRO A 223 2.32 20.47 11.77
N GLY A 224 1.89 21.40 12.63
CA GLY A 224 0.51 21.44 13.14
C GLY A 224 0.17 20.44 14.25
N VAL A 225 1.00 19.41 14.44
CA VAL A 225 0.78 18.34 15.43
C VAL A 225 1.47 18.67 16.75
N THR A 226 0.74 18.50 17.86
CA THR A 226 1.30 18.60 19.21
C THR A 226 1.78 17.24 19.70
N GLY A 227 3.06 17.15 20.06
CA GLY A 227 3.68 15.92 20.54
C GLY A 227 4.51 15.21 19.47
N THR A 228 5.01 14.04 19.81
CA THR A 228 5.90 13.25 18.95
C THR A 228 5.23 11.94 18.56
N LEU A 229 5.36 11.56 17.29
CA LEU A 229 4.84 10.31 16.75
C LEU A 229 5.98 9.40 16.30
N LEU A 230 5.74 8.10 16.31
CA LEU A 230 6.55 7.17 15.52
C LEU A 230 6.15 7.32 14.05
N THR A 231 7.12 7.46 13.16
CA THR A 231 6.89 7.62 11.72
C THR A 231 7.81 6.68 10.92
N ALA A 232 7.36 6.31 9.72
CA ALA A 232 8.22 5.66 8.74
C ALA A 232 9.27 6.66 8.22
N THR A 233 10.43 6.15 7.83
CA THR A 233 11.43 6.96 7.13
C THR A 233 11.00 7.22 5.68
N PRO A 234 11.54 8.26 5.02
CA PRO A 234 11.34 8.44 3.58
C PRO A 234 11.76 7.21 2.76
N GLU A 235 12.88 6.58 3.14
CA GLU A 235 13.41 5.39 2.46
C GLU A 235 12.45 4.19 2.55
N LEU A 236 11.92 3.92 3.74
CA LEU A 236 10.93 2.86 3.94
C LEU A 236 9.62 3.17 3.20
N SER A 237 9.20 4.45 3.20
CA SER A 237 8.02 4.87 2.44
C SER A 237 8.21 4.60 0.94
N LEU A 238 9.38 4.89 0.39
CA LEU A 238 9.70 4.61 -1.02
C LEU A 238 9.74 3.10 -1.30
N ALA A 239 10.35 2.31 -0.41
CA ALA A 239 10.37 0.85 -0.53
C ALA A 239 8.95 0.26 -0.59
N TRP A 240 8.03 0.73 0.26
CA TRP A 240 6.64 0.31 0.23
C TRP A 240 5.88 0.75 -1.02
N LYS A 241 6.12 1.96 -1.53
CA LYS A 241 5.50 2.38 -2.79
C LYS A 241 5.92 1.48 -3.96
N VAL A 242 7.21 1.13 -4.03
CA VAL A 242 7.70 0.17 -5.04
C VAL A 242 7.10 -1.21 -4.83
N LEU A 243 7.00 -1.69 -3.58
CA LEU A 243 6.33 -2.94 -3.26
C LEU A 243 4.90 -2.96 -3.80
N TRP A 244 4.09 -1.96 -3.45
CA TRP A 244 2.67 -1.91 -3.84
C TRP A 244 2.50 -1.83 -5.36
N LEU A 245 3.32 -1.04 -6.04
CA LEU A 245 3.28 -0.95 -7.49
C LEU A 245 3.58 -2.30 -8.18
N VAL A 246 4.49 -3.10 -7.60
CA VAL A 246 4.91 -4.38 -8.20
C VAL A 246 4.00 -5.54 -7.82
N THR A 247 3.48 -5.56 -6.59
CA THR A 247 2.81 -6.76 -6.05
C THR A 247 1.30 -6.66 -5.94
N ASP A 248 0.73 -5.45 -5.92
CA ASP A 248 -0.70 -5.31 -5.68
C ASP A 248 -1.51 -5.65 -6.94
N ASN A 249 -2.71 -6.17 -6.76
CA ASN A 249 -3.60 -6.52 -7.89
C ASN A 249 -4.18 -5.28 -8.57
N HIS A 250 -4.15 -4.14 -7.87
CA HIS A 250 -4.65 -2.86 -8.34
C HIS A 250 -3.62 -1.74 -8.08
N PRO A 251 -2.45 -1.74 -8.76
CA PRO A 251 -1.44 -0.70 -8.59
C PRO A 251 -2.03 0.68 -8.85
N GLN A 252 -1.92 1.61 -7.90
CA GLN A 252 -2.60 2.91 -7.99
C GLN A 252 -1.66 4.01 -8.50
N GLY A 253 -2.15 4.90 -9.37
CA GLY A 253 -1.37 6.04 -9.87
C GLY A 253 -0.86 6.98 -8.77
N LYS A 254 -1.58 7.08 -7.64
CA LYS A 254 -1.12 7.82 -6.45
C LYS A 254 0.19 7.27 -5.88
N ASP A 255 0.39 5.96 -5.93
CA ASP A 255 1.60 5.32 -5.40
C ASP A 255 2.79 5.55 -6.31
N LEU A 256 2.56 5.59 -7.63
CA LEU A 256 3.56 5.98 -8.63
C LEU A 256 4.00 7.44 -8.47
N TYR A 257 3.03 8.35 -8.31
CA TYR A 257 3.30 9.76 -8.03
C TYR A 257 4.11 9.94 -6.73
N ASP A 258 3.64 9.33 -5.65
CA ASP A 258 4.28 9.39 -4.33
C ASP A 258 5.71 8.83 -4.38
N ALA A 259 5.95 7.74 -5.11
CA ALA A 259 7.30 7.16 -5.31
C ALA A 259 8.24 8.13 -6.03
N LEU A 260 7.77 8.76 -7.11
CA LEU A 260 8.54 9.75 -7.86
C LEU A 260 8.86 11.00 -7.04
N LEU A 261 7.95 11.42 -6.16
CA LEU A 261 8.22 12.53 -5.26
C LEU A 261 9.30 12.16 -4.24
N LEU A 262 9.24 10.95 -3.68
CA LEU A 262 10.21 10.45 -2.71
C LEU A 262 11.63 10.35 -3.29
N THR A 263 11.78 9.91 -4.54
CA THR A 263 13.11 9.79 -5.19
C THR A 263 13.83 11.13 -5.38
N ARG A 264 13.15 12.28 -5.23
CA ARG A 264 13.79 13.60 -5.32
C ARG A 264 14.78 13.87 -4.19
N SER A 265 14.59 13.25 -3.03
CA SER A 265 15.40 13.51 -1.83
C SER A 265 15.89 12.24 -1.13
N THR A 266 15.46 11.07 -1.60
CA THR A 266 15.71 9.79 -0.93
C THR A 266 16.36 8.80 -1.88
N GLU A 267 17.53 8.29 -1.51
CA GLU A 267 18.13 7.12 -2.14
C GLU A 267 17.58 5.85 -1.48
N LEU A 268 17.15 4.89 -2.29
CA LEU A 268 16.65 3.61 -1.79
C LEU A 268 17.75 2.55 -1.83
N SER A 269 18.06 1.94 -0.69
CA SER A 269 18.93 0.76 -0.64
C SER A 269 18.23 -0.46 -1.25
N TYR A 270 19.00 -1.23 -2.04
CA TYR A 270 18.53 -2.52 -2.56
C TYR A 270 18.22 -3.52 -1.44
N ASP A 271 18.93 -3.43 -0.31
CA ASP A 271 18.74 -4.35 0.81
C ASP A 271 17.44 -4.02 1.56
N LEU A 272 17.13 -2.73 1.77
CA LEU A 272 15.85 -2.33 2.36
C LEU A 272 14.68 -2.70 1.45
N LEU A 273 14.84 -2.49 0.14
CA LEU A 273 13.86 -2.90 -0.86
C LEU A 273 13.60 -4.41 -0.80
N ARG A 274 14.66 -5.22 -0.67
CA ARG A 274 14.53 -6.67 -0.46
C ARG A 274 13.72 -6.98 0.80
N GLU A 275 14.09 -6.43 1.95
CA GLU A 275 13.39 -6.71 3.21
C GLU A 275 11.90 -6.33 3.15
N ALA A 276 11.57 -5.22 2.48
CA ALA A 276 10.18 -4.80 2.25
C ALA A 276 9.38 -5.82 1.42
N PHE A 277 10.01 -6.50 0.46
CA PHE A 277 9.37 -7.54 -0.36
C PHE A 277 9.27 -8.88 0.35
N VAL A 278 10.32 -9.30 1.05
CA VAL A 278 10.39 -10.61 1.69
C VAL A 278 9.52 -10.70 2.94
N GLY A 279 9.47 -9.62 3.74
CA GLY A 279 8.69 -9.56 4.97
C GLY A 279 7.24 -10.04 4.83
N PRO A 280 6.44 -9.49 3.90
CA PRO A 280 5.07 -9.93 3.71
C PRO A 280 4.91 -11.27 2.97
N TYR A 281 5.90 -11.66 2.18
CA TYR A 281 5.78 -12.73 1.23
C TYR A 281 7.09 -13.51 1.14
N GLU A 282 7.20 -14.61 1.89
CA GLU A 282 8.41 -15.44 1.91
C GLU A 282 8.84 -15.90 0.50
N ALA A 283 7.88 -16.11 -0.40
CA ALA A 283 8.15 -16.46 -1.80
C ALA A 283 9.04 -15.43 -2.53
N TRP A 284 9.01 -14.16 -2.13
CA TRP A 284 9.88 -13.12 -2.68
C TRP A 284 11.33 -13.25 -2.24
N ALA A 285 11.66 -14.07 -1.23
CA ALA A 285 13.06 -14.40 -0.91
C ALA A 285 13.79 -15.06 -2.11
N TYR A 286 13.03 -15.66 -3.03
CA TYR A 286 13.52 -16.38 -4.20
C TYR A 286 13.14 -15.71 -5.53
N ARG A 287 12.55 -14.51 -5.48
CA ARG A 287 12.11 -13.76 -6.66
C ARG A 287 12.73 -12.37 -6.62
N PRO A 288 13.98 -12.22 -7.09
CA PRO A 288 14.67 -10.94 -7.02
C PRO A 288 13.94 -9.88 -7.83
N LEU A 289 13.84 -8.67 -7.26
CA LEU A 289 13.36 -7.52 -7.99
C LEU A 289 14.48 -6.99 -8.90
N LEU A 290 14.18 -6.93 -10.21
CA LEU A 290 15.07 -6.46 -11.26
C LEU A 290 14.58 -5.15 -11.90
N PRO A 291 15.47 -4.33 -12.50
CA PRO A 291 15.10 -3.06 -13.11
C PRO A 291 13.95 -3.14 -14.13
N GLN A 292 13.90 -4.22 -14.91
CA GLN A 292 12.93 -4.43 -15.98
C GLN A 292 11.50 -4.52 -15.44
N GLN A 293 11.32 -4.99 -14.20
CA GLN A 293 10.00 -5.05 -13.56
C GLN A 293 9.45 -3.66 -13.25
N ILE A 294 10.32 -2.67 -13.01
CA ILE A 294 9.91 -1.28 -12.79
C ILE A 294 9.51 -0.61 -14.12
N SER A 295 10.23 -0.93 -15.21
CA SER A 295 9.93 -0.35 -16.53
C SER A 295 8.63 -0.85 -17.17
N TRP A 296 8.02 -1.89 -16.62
CA TRP A 296 6.77 -2.48 -17.12
C TRP A 296 5.61 -2.34 -16.13
N LEU A 297 5.74 -1.43 -15.17
CA LEU A 297 4.63 -1.11 -14.28
C LEU A 297 3.45 -0.58 -15.09
N GLU A 298 2.25 -0.95 -14.68
CA GLU A 298 0.99 -0.41 -15.20
C GLU A 298 0.17 0.03 -13.98
N ALA A 299 0.21 1.34 -13.68
CA ALA A 299 -0.54 1.92 -12.58
C ALA A 299 -1.83 2.58 -13.08
N ASP A 300 -2.90 2.51 -12.30
CA ASP A 300 -4.18 3.16 -12.62
C ASP A 300 -4.07 4.69 -12.46
N TRP A 301 -3.65 5.34 -13.55
CA TRP A 301 -3.50 6.78 -13.62
C TRP A 301 -4.84 7.52 -13.73
N ASP A 302 -5.85 6.89 -14.32
CA ASP A 302 -7.15 7.51 -14.56
C ASP A 302 -7.87 7.78 -13.24
N GLU A 303 -7.86 6.84 -12.29
CA GLU A 303 -8.41 7.07 -10.94
C GLU A 303 -7.63 8.15 -10.18
N PHE A 304 -6.30 8.21 -10.32
CA PHE A 304 -5.51 9.27 -9.71
C PHE A 304 -5.84 10.65 -10.29
N ALA A 305 -5.99 10.75 -11.61
CA ALA A 305 -6.34 11.99 -12.29
C ALA A 305 -7.75 12.49 -11.95
N LYS A 306 -8.69 11.59 -11.61
CA LYS A 306 -10.02 11.96 -11.10
C LYS A 306 -9.96 12.62 -9.73
N ASP A 307 -9.16 12.08 -8.82
CA ASP A 307 -9.04 12.60 -7.45
C ASP A 307 -8.11 13.83 -7.36
N HIS A 308 -7.07 13.89 -8.19
CA HIS A 308 -6.04 14.94 -8.14
C HIS A 308 -5.72 15.55 -9.51
N PRO A 309 -6.71 16.17 -10.19
CA PRO A 309 -6.54 16.66 -11.56
C PRO A 309 -5.47 17.76 -11.71
N HIS A 310 -5.14 18.48 -10.64
CA HIS A 310 -4.10 19.52 -10.64
C HIS A 310 -2.66 18.96 -10.57
N LEU A 311 -2.51 17.68 -10.19
CA LEU A 311 -1.21 16.98 -10.14
C LEU A 311 -1.03 16.02 -11.30
N ALA A 312 -2.11 15.67 -12.00
CA ALA A 312 -2.09 14.73 -13.10
C ALA A 312 -1.74 15.43 -14.43
N GLU A 313 -0.45 15.58 -14.72
CA GLU A 313 -0.01 16.04 -16.05
C GLU A 313 -0.24 14.92 -17.09
N GLN A 314 -0.88 15.25 -18.22
CA GLN A 314 -1.21 14.28 -19.27
C GLN A 314 0.03 13.91 -20.10
N GLY A 315 0.25 12.61 -20.31
CA GLY A 315 1.19 12.09 -21.31
C GLY A 315 2.64 11.94 -20.85
N GLU A 316 2.92 12.01 -19.55
CA GLU A 316 4.24 11.66 -19.03
C GLU A 316 4.40 10.15 -18.84
N ALA A 317 5.57 9.60 -19.18
CA ALA A 317 5.96 8.24 -18.87
C ALA A 317 6.51 8.16 -17.43
N TYR A 318 5.60 8.27 -16.45
CA TYR A 318 5.95 8.28 -15.02
C TYR A 318 6.71 7.01 -14.59
N GLU A 319 6.40 5.87 -15.20
CA GLU A 319 7.06 4.59 -14.95
C GLU A 319 8.51 4.59 -15.44
N GLU A 320 8.77 5.14 -16.63
CA GLU A 320 10.13 5.32 -17.16
C GLU A 320 10.95 6.26 -16.27
N ARG A 321 10.33 7.35 -15.81
CA ARG A 321 10.96 8.28 -14.86
C ARG A 321 11.29 7.60 -13.54
N LEU A 322 10.40 6.74 -13.03
CA LEU A 322 10.64 6.01 -11.79
C LEU A 322 11.77 5.00 -11.97
N ALA A 323 11.78 4.26 -13.08
CA ALA A 323 12.85 3.34 -13.41
C ALA A 323 14.22 4.06 -13.50
N GLN A 324 14.25 5.24 -14.13
CA GLN A 324 15.46 6.06 -14.21
C GLN A 324 15.89 6.56 -12.83
N ALA A 325 14.96 7.05 -12.00
CA ALA A 325 15.25 7.54 -10.66
C ALA A 325 15.78 6.44 -9.73
N LEU A 326 15.29 5.20 -9.88
CA LEU A 326 15.72 4.04 -9.12
C LEU A 326 16.98 3.36 -9.68
N ALA A 327 17.57 3.87 -10.78
CA ALA A 327 18.78 3.26 -11.36
C ALA A 327 19.94 3.14 -10.35
N GLY A 328 20.07 4.13 -9.45
CA GLY A 328 21.05 4.12 -8.35
C GLY A 328 20.87 2.95 -7.38
N THR A 329 19.62 2.57 -7.07
CA THR A 329 19.26 1.44 -6.21
C THR A 329 19.86 0.13 -6.74
N PHE A 330 19.84 -0.05 -8.05
CA PHE A 330 20.41 -1.24 -8.71
C PHE A 330 21.92 -1.12 -8.96
N GLY A 331 22.48 0.09 -8.91
CA GLY A 331 23.93 0.34 -8.91
C GLY A 331 24.67 -0.14 -10.16
N GLY A 332 24.00 -0.20 -11.31
CA GLY A 332 24.58 -0.65 -12.58
C GLY A 332 25.00 -2.14 -12.61
N ARG A 333 24.57 -2.92 -11.61
CA ARG A 333 24.81 -4.36 -11.52
C ARG A 333 24.08 -5.11 -12.62
N THR A 334 24.67 -6.20 -13.07
CA THR A 334 24.04 -7.18 -13.95
C THR A 334 22.89 -7.90 -13.24
N ASP A 335 21.96 -8.46 -14.01
CA ASP A 335 20.87 -9.28 -13.48
C ASP A 335 21.38 -10.39 -12.55
N GLN A 336 22.51 -11.03 -12.91
CA GLN A 336 23.11 -12.07 -12.07
C GLN A 336 23.58 -11.52 -10.72
N GLU A 337 24.31 -10.41 -10.70
CA GLU A 337 24.79 -9.80 -9.45
C GLU A 337 23.63 -9.36 -8.54
N LEU A 338 22.54 -8.85 -9.12
CA LEU A 338 21.32 -8.52 -8.38
C LEU A 338 20.66 -9.76 -7.79
N ARG A 339 20.54 -10.83 -8.58
CA ARG A 339 20.01 -12.14 -8.12
C ARG A 339 20.83 -12.70 -6.96
N VAL A 340 22.16 -12.71 -7.07
CA VAL A 340 23.06 -13.16 -6.00
C VAL A 340 22.86 -12.34 -4.73
N ARG A 341 22.86 -11.00 -4.84
CA ARG A 341 22.70 -10.14 -3.66
C ARG A 341 21.34 -10.33 -3.00
N TRP A 342 20.26 -10.38 -3.77
CA TRP A 342 18.91 -10.59 -3.25
C TRP A 342 18.78 -11.93 -2.52
N MET A 343 19.37 -12.99 -3.09
CA MET A 343 19.33 -14.34 -2.53
C MET A 343 20.47 -14.62 -1.55
N ALA A 344 21.28 -13.64 -1.15
CA ALA A 344 22.42 -13.85 -0.27
C ALA A 344 22.07 -14.58 1.06
N PRO A 345 20.94 -14.28 1.75
CA PRO A 345 20.54 -15.05 2.93
C PRO A 345 20.24 -16.53 2.62
N VAL A 346 19.64 -16.81 1.47
CA VAL A 346 19.33 -18.17 0.99
C VAL A 346 20.62 -18.92 0.66
N VAL A 347 21.57 -18.24 0.00
CA VAL A 347 22.89 -18.80 -0.29
C VAL A 347 23.60 -19.14 1.02
N GLU A 348 23.60 -18.25 2.01
CA GLU A 348 24.24 -18.53 3.31
C GLU A 348 23.63 -19.73 4.02
N GLU A 349 22.30 -19.84 4.03
CA GLU A 349 21.60 -21.00 4.57
C GLU A 349 22.04 -22.30 3.87
N LEU A 350 22.09 -22.30 2.53
CA LEU A 350 22.41 -23.48 1.74
C LEU A 350 23.89 -23.90 1.79
N ARG A 351 24.81 -23.05 2.26
CA ARG A 351 26.22 -23.45 2.48
C ARG A 351 26.33 -24.61 3.48
N THR A 352 25.47 -24.65 4.49
CA THR A 352 25.40 -25.78 5.43
C THR A 352 25.00 -27.07 4.71
N VAL A 353 24.03 -26.99 3.79
CA VAL A 353 23.57 -28.11 2.98
C VAL A 353 24.66 -28.62 2.03
N VAL A 354 25.45 -27.71 1.44
CA VAL A 354 26.63 -28.10 0.62
C VAL A 354 27.59 -28.95 1.45
N ALA A 355 27.88 -28.55 2.69
CA ALA A 355 28.82 -29.26 3.55
C ALA A 355 28.30 -30.64 3.99
N GLU A 356 26.98 -30.79 4.18
CA GLU A 356 26.36 -32.02 4.69
C GLU A 356 25.96 -33.02 3.59
N ALA A 357 25.44 -32.52 2.46
CA ALA A 357 24.78 -33.33 1.43
C ALA A 357 25.29 -33.06 0.01
N GLY A 358 26.27 -32.18 -0.15
CA GLY A 358 26.88 -31.87 -1.45
C GLY A 358 25.92 -31.23 -2.46
N ALA A 359 26.30 -31.27 -3.73
CA ALA A 359 25.55 -30.62 -4.81
C ALA A 359 24.13 -31.19 -4.99
N GLU A 360 23.95 -32.50 -4.81
CA GLU A 360 22.63 -33.15 -4.94
C GLU A 360 21.65 -32.67 -3.85
N GLY A 361 22.11 -32.57 -2.60
CA GLY A 361 21.29 -32.05 -1.50
C GLY A 361 20.85 -30.60 -1.71
N VAL A 362 21.74 -29.76 -2.28
CA VAL A 362 21.39 -28.39 -2.68
C VAL A 362 20.31 -28.39 -3.76
N GLN A 363 20.47 -29.20 -4.82
CA GLN A 363 19.47 -29.24 -5.89
C GLN A 363 18.10 -29.69 -5.38
N GLN A 364 18.05 -30.67 -4.46
CA GLN A 364 16.82 -31.10 -3.81
C GLN A 364 16.17 -29.95 -3.02
N LYS A 365 16.94 -29.25 -2.18
CA LYS A 365 16.41 -28.11 -1.41
C LYS A 365 15.90 -26.97 -2.28
N LEU A 366 16.59 -26.68 -3.38
CA LEU A 366 16.14 -25.70 -4.35
C LEU A 366 14.86 -26.15 -5.09
N ALA A 367 14.68 -27.45 -5.31
CA ALA A 367 13.46 -28.00 -5.92
C ALA A 367 12.26 -27.83 -5.00
N ASP A 368 12.44 -28.15 -3.72
CA ASP A 368 11.39 -28.08 -2.70
C ASP A 368 10.88 -26.64 -2.46
N ARG A 369 11.68 -25.64 -2.85
CA ARG A 369 11.36 -24.20 -2.75
C ARG A 369 10.68 -23.62 -3.99
N TYR A 370 10.40 -24.44 -5.01
CA TYR A 370 9.75 -24.00 -6.25
C TYR A 370 10.43 -22.81 -6.94
N MET A 371 11.75 -22.74 -6.84
CA MET A 371 12.54 -21.65 -7.41
C MET A 371 12.57 -21.75 -8.96
N GLU A 372 12.53 -20.59 -9.63
CA GLU A 372 12.64 -20.50 -11.08
C GLU A 372 13.99 -21.05 -11.57
N ALA A 373 14.02 -21.59 -12.79
CA ALA A 373 15.23 -22.24 -13.33
C ALA A 373 16.45 -21.30 -13.37
N ILE A 374 16.24 -20.03 -13.70
CA ILE A 374 17.30 -19.01 -13.74
C ILE A 374 17.90 -18.76 -12.35
N ASP A 375 17.07 -18.67 -11.32
CA ASP A 375 17.52 -18.44 -9.95
C ASP A 375 18.26 -19.67 -9.39
N ARG A 376 17.80 -20.89 -9.72
CA ARG A 376 18.52 -22.12 -9.35
C ARG A 376 19.90 -22.18 -9.98
N LEU A 377 20.06 -21.76 -11.24
CA LEU A 377 21.36 -21.69 -11.90
C LEU A 377 22.29 -20.72 -11.16
N VAL A 378 21.82 -19.50 -10.90
CA VAL A 378 22.62 -18.47 -10.21
C VAL A 378 23.04 -18.92 -8.81
N VAL A 379 22.12 -19.46 -8.01
CA VAL A 379 22.44 -19.97 -6.66
C VAL A 379 23.42 -21.15 -6.73
N THR A 380 23.29 -22.03 -7.73
CA THR A 380 24.21 -23.17 -7.92
C THR A 380 25.62 -22.70 -8.27
N GLN A 381 25.76 -21.74 -9.18
CA GLN A 381 27.06 -21.15 -9.53
C GLN A 381 27.71 -20.50 -8.31
N GLU A 382 26.95 -19.72 -7.55
CA GLU A 382 27.44 -19.02 -6.37
C GLU A 382 27.88 -20.00 -5.26
N LEU A 383 27.10 -21.03 -4.99
CA LEU A 383 27.38 -22.00 -3.92
C LEU A 383 28.57 -22.92 -4.25
N LEU A 384 28.70 -23.35 -5.51
CA LEU A 384 29.68 -24.36 -5.92
C LEU A 384 30.92 -23.76 -6.59
N GLY A 385 30.91 -22.46 -6.89
CA GLY A 385 31.99 -21.79 -7.61
C GLY A 385 32.21 -22.33 -9.03
N CYS A 386 31.14 -22.82 -9.67
CA CYS A 386 31.21 -23.47 -10.98
C CYS A 386 30.77 -22.54 -12.12
N ASP A 387 31.13 -22.92 -13.36
CA ASP A 387 30.68 -22.20 -14.57
C ASP A 387 29.21 -22.48 -14.91
N LEU A 388 28.64 -21.69 -15.82
CA LEU A 388 27.23 -21.80 -16.21
C LEU A 388 26.90 -23.16 -16.84
N ALA A 389 27.84 -23.75 -17.58
CA ALA A 389 27.65 -25.04 -18.23
C ALA A 389 27.59 -26.19 -17.20
N GLU A 390 28.39 -26.12 -16.14
CA GLU A 390 28.35 -27.05 -15.02
C GLU A 390 27.09 -26.88 -14.19
N ALA A 391 26.71 -25.64 -13.84
CA ALA A 391 25.45 -25.36 -13.16
C ALA A 391 24.25 -25.87 -13.97
N GLN A 392 24.23 -25.67 -15.29
CA GLN A 392 23.20 -26.21 -16.19
C GLN A 392 23.11 -27.73 -16.09
N ARG A 393 24.24 -28.45 -16.13
CA ARG A 393 24.24 -29.92 -16.02
C ARG A 393 23.65 -30.38 -14.68
N LEU A 394 24.02 -29.73 -13.58
CA LEU A 394 23.53 -30.08 -12.25
C LEU A 394 22.03 -29.82 -12.09
N VAL A 395 21.57 -28.62 -12.48
CA VAL A 395 20.16 -28.21 -12.36
C VAL A 395 19.25 -29.02 -13.29
N ALA A 396 19.69 -29.30 -14.53
CA ALA A 396 18.93 -30.14 -15.46
C ALA A 396 18.94 -31.62 -15.05
N GLY A 397 20.07 -32.13 -14.54
CA GLY A 397 20.23 -33.52 -14.14
C GLY A 397 19.35 -33.94 -12.97
N HIS A 398 19.05 -33.02 -12.04
CA HIS A 398 18.25 -33.32 -10.86
C HIS A 398 16.77 -33.62 -11.15
N GLN A 399 16.22 -33.10 -12.26
CA GLN A 399 14.83 -33.35 -12.69
C GLN A 399 14.77 -33.72 -14.19
N ALA A 400 15.73 -34.55 -14.63
CA ALA A 400 15.94 -34.88 -16.03
C ALA A 400 14.75 -35.61 -16.69
N ASP A 401 13.88 -36.23 -15.89
CA ASP A 401 12.68 -36.93 -16.37
C ASP A 401 11.56 -35.99 -16.84
N SER A 402 11.70 -34.68 -16.65
CA SER A 402 10.76 -33.66 -17.11
C SER A 402 11.34 -32.88 -18.29
N GLU A 403 10.94 -33.23 -19.52
CA GLU A 403 11.32 -32.48 -20.74
C GLU A 403 10.96 -30.98 -20.62
N TYR A 404 9.85 -30.68 -19.95
CA TYR A 404 9.42 -29.32 -19.64
C TYR A 404 10.46 -28.57 -18.79
N TRP A 405 10.99 -29.21 -17.75
CA TRP A 405 12.01 -28.61 -16.88
C TRP A 405 13.32 -28.36 -17.64
N VAL A 406 13.78 -29.35 -18.40
CA VAL A 406 15.01 -29.23 -19.21
C VAL A 406 14.88 -28.07 -20.21
N GLY A 407 13.71 -27.88 -20.81
CA GLY A 407 13.40 -26.74 -21.67
C GLY A 407 13.49 -25.39 -20.93
N ARG A 408 12.96 -25.31 -19.70
CA ARG A 408 13.03 -24.11 -18.85
C ARG A 408 14.46 -23.76 -18.46
N VAL A 409 15.29 -24.76 -18.11
CA VAL A 409 16.72 -24.57 -17.82
C VAL A 409 17.46 -24.05 -19.05
N ARG A 410 17.19 -24.58 -20.24
CA ARG A 410 17.81 -24.09 -21.48
C ARG A 410 17.46 -22.61 -21.75
N LYS A 411 16.18 -22.25 -21.63
CA LYS A 411 15.73 -20.85 -21.78
C LYS A 411 16.40 -19.93 -20.76
N ALA A 412 16.56 -20.39 -19.52
CA ALA A 412 17.23 -19.62 -18.48
C ALA A 412 18.72 -19.37 -18.79
N VAL A 413 19.42 -20.36 -19.36
CA VAL A 413 20.81 -20.18 -19.83
C VAL A 413 20.89 -19.16 -20.96
N GLU A 414 19.95 -19.19 -21.91
CA GLU A 414 19.87 -18.20 -22.99
C GLU A 414 19.67 -16.79 -22.43
N GLN A 415 18.75 -16.62 -21.46
CA GLN A 415 18.51 -15.34 -20.79
C GLN A 415 19.74 -14.81 -20.04
N LEU A 416 20.48 -15.67 -19.32
CA LEU A 416 21.70 -15.25 -18.64
C LEU A 416 22.80 -14.86 -19.63
N ALA A 417 22.93 -15.59 -20.75
CA ALA A 417 23.89 -15.26 -21.80
C ALA A 417 23.57 -13.91 -22.48
N GLU A 418 22.29 -13.62 -22.74
CA GLU A 418 21.83 -12.33 -23.26
C GLU A 418 22.10 -11.18 -22.28
N ALA A 419 22.02 -11.45 -20.98
CA ALA A 419 22.35 -10.50 -19.90
C ALA A 419 23.87 -10.30 -19.66
N GLY A 420 24.73 -10.93 -20.47
CA GLY A 420 26.18 -10.73 -20.43
C GLY A 420 26.96 -11.67 -19.49
N VAL A 421 26.33 -12.73 -18.99
CA VAL A 421 27.00 -13.77 -18.17
C VAL A 421 27.82 -14.70 -19.07
N ARG A 422 29.07 -14.99 -18.68
CA ARG A 422 29.94 -15.97 -19.37
C ARG A 422 30.09 -17.25 -18.57
#